data_AF-A0A2V9KDP5-F1
#
_entry.id   AF-A0A2V9KDP5-F1
#
_cell.length_a   1.000
_cell.length_b   1.000
_cell.length_c   1.000
_cell.angle_alpha   90.00
_cell.angle_beta   90.00
_cell.angle_gamma   90.00
#
_symmetry.space_group_name_H-M   'P 1'
#
loop_
_entity.id
_entity.type
_entity.pdbx_description
1 polymer ?
#
loop_
_entity_poly.entity_id
_entity_poly.type
_entity_poly.pdbx_seq_one_letter_code
_entity_poly.pdbx_strand_id
1 'polypeptide(L)'
;MGLLSALRKIDRQHWFVCSTCMTESGHDELKSVFYSEGPRVEILGRQWMKCPRCGGTTTRSFQEIKDDGSEAALWGLERIVKKYPRQQFEVPPPRPSP
;
A
#
# COMPACT_ATOMS: atom_id res chain seq x y z
N MET A 1 -7.43 -6.10 27.28
CA MET A 1 -6.67 -5.36 26.24
C MET A 1 -7.18 -5.79 24.87
N GLY A 2 -7.77 -5.02 23.98
CA GLY A 2 -8.19 -3.62 23.93
C GLY A 2 -8.96 -3.52 22.61
N LEU A 3 -10.29 -3.65 22.68
CA LEU A 3 -11.22 -3.70 21.53
C LEU A 3 -11.42 -2.31 20.87
N LEU A 4 -10.44 -1.42 20.96
CA LEU A 4 -10.53 -0.01 20.53
C LEU A 4 -9.83 0.28 19.20
N SER A 5 -9.17 -0.70 18.59
CA SER A 5 -8.44 -0.49 17.31
C SER A 5 -9.30 -0.75 16.07
N ALA A 6 -10.50 -1.32 16.20
CA ALA A 6 -11.29 -1.81 15.07
C ALA A 6 -12.05 -0.70 14.29
N LEU A 7 -12.10 0.52 14.81
CA LEU A 7 -12.88 1.64 14.24
C LEU A 7 -12.02 2.81 13.75
N ARG A 8 -10.69 2.65 13.64
CA ARG A 8 -9.89 3.65 12.91
C ARG A 8 -10.22 3.53 11.42
N LYS A 9 -10.95 4.53 10.91
CA LYS A 9 -11.21 4.71 9.48
C LYS A 9 -9.87 4.63 8.74
N ILE A 10 -9.73 3.65 7.85
CA ILE A 10 -8.51 3.51 7.03
C ILE A 10 -8.46 4.70 6.09
N ASP A 11 -7.34 5.40 6.08
CA ASP A 11 -7.08 6.47 5.12
C ASP A 11 -6.64 5.88 3.77
N ARG A 12 -7.61 5.51 2.94
CA ARG A 12 -7.41 4.81 1.68
C ARG A 12 -6.54 5.56 0.66
N GLN A 13 -6.32 6.87 0.84
CA GLN A 13 -5.48 7.66 -0.07
C GLN A 13 -3.98 7.45 0.19
N HIS A 14 -3.63 7.04 1.41
CA HIS A 14 -2.25 6.85 1.87
C HIS A 14 -1.83 5.37 1.97
N TRP A 15 -2.79 4.46 1.79
CA TRP A 15 -2.52 3.02 1.69
C TRP A 15 -2.41 2.60 0.23
N PHE A 16 -1.32 1.95 -0.11
CA PHE A 16 -1.01 1.53 -1.46
C PHE A 16 -0.66 0.04 -1.50
N VAL A 17 -0.92 -0.59 -2.64
CA VAL A 17 -0.45 -1.93 -2.97
C VAL A 17 0.45 -1.85 -4.21
N CYS A 18 1.57 -2.55 -4.19
CA CYS A 18 2.46 -2.69 -5.33
C CYS A 18 2.20 -4.03 -6.04
N SER A 19 1.81 -3.98 -7.30
CA SER A 19 1.57 -5.18 -8.11
C SER A 19 2.85 -5.98 -8.34
N THR A 20 3.99 -5.31 -8.52
CA THR A 20 5.28 -5.99 -8.69
C THR A 20 5.66 -6.77 -7.43
N CYS A 21 5.57 -6.16 -6.24
CA CYS A 21 5.82 -6.88 -5.00
C CYS A 21 4.82 -8.02 -4.79
N MET A 22 3.57 -7.85 -5.20
CA MET A 22 2.55 -8.92 -5.14
C MET A 22 2.97 -10.13 -5.96
N THR A 23 3.44 -9.93 -7.19
CA THR A 23 3.94 -11.01 -8.03
C THR A 23 5.22 -11.64 -7.46
N GLU A 24 6.21 -10.84 -7.08
CA GLU A 24 7.52 -11.33 -6.60
C GLU A 24 7.43 -12.07 -5.26
N SER A 25 6.47 -11.70 -4.41
CA SER A 25 6.28 -12.31 -3.09
C SER A 25 5.34 -13.52 -3.09
N GLY A 26 4.80 -13.93 -4.25
CA GLY A 26 3.84 -15.02 -4.33
C GLY A 26 2.45 -14.65 -3.78
N HIS A 27 1.98 -13.44 -4.07
CA HIS A 27 0.73 -12.86 -3.58
C HIS A 27 0.67 -12.61 -2.07
N ASP A 28 1.83 -12.32 -1.44
CA ASP A 28 1.89 -11.93 -0.03
C ASP A 28 1.49 -10.45 0.13
N GLU A 29 0.29 -10.23 0.66
CA GLU A 29 -0.28 -8.90 0.89
C GLU A 29 0.58 -8.05 1.85
N LEU A 30 1.23 -8.66 2.85
CA LEU A 30 2.06 -7.92 3.82
C LEU A 30 3.30 -7.35 3.16
N LYS A 31 3.89 -8.10 2.23
CA LYS A 31 5.07 -7.68 1.47
C LYS A 31 4.73 -6.79 0.28
N SER A 32 3.45 -6.59 0.00
CA SER A 32 2.98 -5.87 -1.18
C SER A 32 2.26 -4.57 -0.85
N VAL A 33 1.66 -4.48 0.34
CA VAL A 33 1.00 -3.27 0.84
C VAL A 33 2.00 -2.39 1.59
N PHE A 34 1.93 -1.08 1.37
CA PHE A 34 2.73 -0.09 2.10
C PHE A 34 1.89 1.16 2.39
N TYR A 35 2.26 1.85 3.46
CA TYR A 35 1.71 3.16 3.81
C TYR A 35 2.70 4.24 3.39
N SER A 36 2.21 5.31 2.77
CA SER A 36 3.07 6.45 2.46
C SER A 36 2.29 7.75 2.29
N GLU A 37 2.83 8.81 2.87
CA GLU A 37 2.37 10.20 2.75
C GLU A 37 3.26 11.01 1.79
N GLY A 38 4.15 10.33 1.07
CA GLY A 38 5.13 10.96 0.18
C GLY A 38 4.50 11.59 -1.07
N PRO A 39 5.22 12.50 -1.73
CA PRO A 39 4.75 13.11 -2.97
C PRO A 39 4.64 12.06 -4.07
N ARG A 40 3.53 12.10 -4.81
CA ARG A 40 3.37 11.32 -6.04
C ARG A 40 4.34 11.85 -7.10
N VAL A 41 5.00 10.95 -7.81
CA VAL A 41 5.88 11.29 -8.92
C VAL A 41 5.08 11.38 -10.21
N GLU A 42 5.29 12.44 -10.98
CA GLU A 42 4.69 12.55 -12.31
C GLU A 42 5.51 11.76 -13.32
N ILE A 43 4.88 10.81 -14.00
CA ILE A 43 5.48 10.02 -15.08
C ILE A 43 4.49 10.04 -16.24
N LEU A 44 4.91 10.62 -17.36
CA LEU A 44 4.10 10.76 -18.58
C LEU A 44 2.74 11.44 -18.31
N GLY A 45 2.73 12.50 -17.49
CA GLY A 45 1.53 13.28 -17.16
C GLY A 45 0.53 12.56 -16.22
N ARG A 46 0.92 11.42 -15.62
CA ARG A 46 0.13 10.73 -14.59
C ARG A 46 0.89 10.71 -13.28
N GLN A 47 0.17 10.91 -12.18
CA GLN A 47 0.74 10.86 -10.83
C GLN A 47 0.78 9.41 -10.34
N TRP A 48 1.98 8.92 -10.06
CA TRP A 48 2.21 7.57 -9.56
C TRP A 48 2.83 7.62 -8.18
N MET A 49 2.55 6.60 -7.37
CA MET A 49 3.29 6.39 -6.15
C MET A 49 4.44 5.41 -6.40
N LYS A 50 5.67 5.79 -6.04
CA LYS A 50 6.81 4.89 -6.14
C LYS A 50 6.80 3.94 -4.97
N CYS A 51 6.88 2.63 -5.24
CA CYS A 51 6.98 1.62 -4.21
C CYS A 51 8.32 1.79 -3.46
N PRO A 52 8.31 1.99 -2.13
CA PRO A 52 9.55 2.12 -1.36
C PRO A 52 10.32 0.80 -1.22
N ARG A 53 9.71 -0.35 -1.56
CA ARG A 53 10.39 -1.66 -1.51
C ARG A 53 11.22 -1.94 -2.75
N CYS A 54 10.58 -1.95 -3.92
CA CYS A 54 11.22 -2.33 -5.18
C CYS A 54 11.56 -1.13 -6.09
N GLY A 55 11.10 0.08 -5.75
CA GLY A 55 11.27 1.26 -6.60
C GLY A 55 10.36 1.30 -7.84
N GLY A 56 9.49 0.31 -8.02
CA GLY A 56 8.52 0.28 -9.13
C GLY A 56 7.41 1.32 -8.99
N THR A 57 6.74 1.61 -10.10
CA THR A 57 5.66 2.62 -10.19
C THR A 57 4.28 1.99 -10.39
N THR A 58 4.22 0.66 -10.50
CA THR A 58 3.01 -0.18 -10.59
C THR A 58 2.34 -0.32 -9.23
N THR A 59 1.97 0.80 -8.64
CA THR A 59 1.26 0.85 -7.36
C THR A 59 -0.12 1.46 -7.55
N ARG A 60 -1.07 1.00 -6.73
CA ARG A 60 -2.43 1.53 -6.67
C ARG A 60 -2.78 1.85 -5.24
N SER A 61 -3.38 3.02 -5.01
CA SER A 61 -3.97 3.34 -3.71
C SER A 61 -5.22 2.51 -3.46
N PHE A 62 -5.57 2.31 -2.19
CA PHE A 62 -6.82 1.64 -1.82
C PHE A 62 -8.03 2.43 -2.31
N GLN A 63 -7.90 3.75 -2.42
CA GLN A 63 -8.91 4.62 -3.01
C GLN A 63 -9.11 4.29 -4.51
N GLU A 64 -8.03 4.13 -5.28
CA GLU A 64 -8.15 3.71 -6.69
C GLU A 64 -8.78 2.33 -6.84
N ILE A 65 -8.44 1.36 -5.98
CA ILE A 65 -9.05 0.02 -6.01
C ILE A 65 -10.55 0.10 -5.72
N LYS A 66 -10.94 0.99 -4.79
CA LYS A 66 -12.34 1.28 -4.51
C LYS A 66 -13.05 1.87 -5.73
N ASP A 67 -12.44 2.86 -6.36
CA ASP A 67 -13.02 3.58 -7.51
C ASP A 67 -13.10 2.70 -8.77
N ASP A 68 -12.21 1.71 -8.89
CA ASP A 68 -12.19 0.67 -9.93
C ASP A 68 -13.28 -0.41 -9.72
N GLY A 69 -13.96 -0.42 -8.56
CA GLY A 69 -15.01 -1.40 -8.23
C GLY A 69 -14.48 -2.75 -7.73
N SER A 70 -13.19 -2.84 -7.42
CA SER A 70 -12.52 -4.05 -6.94
C SER A 70 -12.73 -4.28 -5.43
N GLU A 71 -13.99 -4.32 -4.99
CA GLU A 71 -14.37 -4.33 -3.56
C GLU A 71 -13.84 -5.54 -2.79
N ALA A 72 -13.82 -6.73 -3.39
CA ALA A 72 -13.33 -7.94 -2.73
C ALA A 72 -11.82 -7.86 -2.43
N ALA A 73 -11.03 -7.34 -3.39
CA ALA A 73 -9.61 -7.13 -3.21
C ALA A 73 -9.36 -6.05 -2.15
N LEU A 74 -10.09 -4.94 -2.20
CA LEU A 74 -10.01 -3.88 -1.20
C LEU A 74 -10.31 -4.42 0.21
N TRP A 75 -11.34 -5.24 0.37
CA TRP A 75 -11.72 -5.79 1.67
C TRP A 75 -10.61 -6.67 2.27
N GLY A 76 -9.95 -7.50 1.45
CA GLY A 76 -8.80 -8.30 1.87
C GLY A 76 -7.63 -7.43 2.35
N LEU A 77 -7.26 -6.43 1.55
CA LEU A 77 -6.18 -5.50 1.88
C LEU A 77 -6.50 -4.67 3.15
N GLU A 78 -7.73 -4.17 3.28
CA GLU A 78 -8.20 -3.42 4.46
C GLU A 78 -8.15 -4.28 5.73
N ARG A 79 -8.47 -5.59 5.62
CA ARG A 79 -8.41 -6.52 6.74
C ARG A 79 -6.98 -6.74 7.21
N ILE A 80 -6.02 -6.85 6.28
CA ILE A 80 -4.60 -7.01 6.61
C ILE A 80 -4.06 -5.76 7.33
N VAL A 81 -4.28 -4.56 6.80
CA VAL A 81 -3.76 -3.33 7.42
C VAL A 81 -4.41 -2.98 8.75
N LYS A 82 -5.64 -3.48 9.01
CA LYS A 82 -6.28 -3.41 10.33
C LYS A 82 -5.73 -4.41 11.33
N LYS A 83 -5.23 -5.55 10.85
CA LYS A 83 -4.72 -6.64 11.70
C LYS A 83 -3.32 -6.34 12.26
N TYR A 84 -2.50 -5.62 11.51
CA TYR A 84 -1.10 -5.37 11.85
C TYR A 84 -0.83 -3.88 12.15
N PRO A 85 0.19 -3.55 12.96
CA PRO A 85 0.54 -2.16 13.24
C PRO A 85 1.03 -1.45 11.96
N ARG A 86 0.71 -0.15 11.82
CA ARG A 86 1.10 0.68 10.67
C ARG A 86 2.60 0.63 10.36
N GLN A 87 3.43 0.60 11.41
CA GLN A 87 4.90 0.53 11.31
C GLN A 87 5.42 -0.63 10.45
N GLN A 88 4.65 -1.72 10.32
CA GLN A 88 5.03 -2.85 9.46
C GLN A 88 4.90 -2.53 7.96
N PHE A 89 4.10 -1.52 7.62
CA PHE A 89 3.82 -1.06 6.26
C PHE A 89 4.51 0.27 5.92
N GLU A 90 5.02 0.98 6.92
CA GLU A 90 5.89 2.14 6.76
C GLU A 90 7.28 1.66 6.39
N VAL A 91 7.53 1.55 5.09
CA VAL A 91 8.80 1.03 4.58
C VAL A 91 9.75 2.20 4.37
N PRO A 92 10.92 2.23 5.04
CA PRO A 92 11.95 3.22 4.74
C PRO A 92 12.41 3.04 3.29
N PRO A 93 12.73 4.14 2.57
CA PRO A 93 13.22 4.04 1.20
C PRO A 93 14.41 3.08 1.14
N PRO A 94 14.60 2.36 0.02
CA PRO A 94 15.72 1.45 -0.08
C PRO A 94 16.99 2.28 0.06
N ARG A 95 17.85 1.92 1.02
CA ARG A 95 19.15 2.59 1.18
C ARG A 95 19.84 2.53 -0.18
N PRO A 96 20.32 3.67 -0.73
CA PRO A 96 21.10 3.62 -1.94
C PRO A 96 22.29 2.70 -1.69
N SER A 97 22.41 1.64 -2.51
CA SER A 97 23.61 0.82 -2.56
C SER A 97 24.80 1.75 -2.88
N PRO A 98 25.93 1.64 -2.16
CA PRO A 98 27.13 2.42 -2.48
C PRO A 98 27.71 2.10 -3.85
#